data_AF-A0A5E4GGJ8-F1
#
_entry.id   AF-A0A5E4GGJ8-F1
#
_cell.length_a   1.000
_cell.length_b   1.000
_cell.length_c   1.000
_cell.angle_alpha   90.00
_cell.angle_beta   90.00
_cell.angle_gamma   90.00
#
_symmetry.space_group_name_H-M   'P 1'
#
loop_
_entity.id
_entity.type
_entity.pdbx_description
1 polymer ?
#
loop_
_entity_poly.entity_id
_entity_poly.type
_entity_poly.pdbx_seq_one_letter_code
_entity_poly.pdbx_strand_id
1 'polypeptide(L)'
;LAFHGHDESATSSNRGNYLELLQFLADNDDKVRKVVMENAMGNLKLLAPCIQKEIVNSCALETLDAIMDGLKDRFFSILVDEARDVSVKEHMAMVLRYVDDKGHVIERFVGIQH
;
A
#
# COMPACT_ATOMS: atom_id res chain seq x y z
N LEU A 1 -6.09 -5.57 4.49
CA LEU A 1 -5.91 -6.51 3.36
C LEU A 1 -4.67 -7.34 3.60
N ALA A 2 -4.67 -8.63 3.25
CA ALA A 2 -3.45 -9.44 3.30
C ALA A 2 -2.56 -9.09 2.10
N PHE A 3 -1.31 -8.72 2.35
CA PHE A 3 -0.34 -8.47 1.28
C PHE A 3 0.06 -9.77 0.57
N HIS A 4 0.10 -10.86 1.33
CA HIS A 4 0.45 -12.20 0.88
C HIS A 4 -0.79 -13.04 0.62
N GLY A 5 -0.72 -13.88 -0.41
CA GLY A 5 -1.71 -14.92 -0.66
C GLY A 5 -1.59 -16.03 0.38
N HIS A 6 -2.68 -16.76 0.62
CA HIS A 6 -2.58 -18.04 1.32
C HIS A 6 -1.78 -19.06 0.49
N ASP A 7 -1.95 -18.99 -0.84
CA ASP A 7 -1.15 -19.71 -1.83
C ASP A 7 -0.64 -18.72 -2.88
N GLU A 8 0.68 -18.55 -2.95
CA GLU A 8 1.36 -17.67 -3.90
C GLU A 8 1.86 -18.41 -5.17
N SER A 9 1.51 -19.70 -5.31
CA SER A 9 1.86 -20.53 -6.47
C SER A 9 1.34 -19.94 -7.78
N ALA A 10 2.01 -20.25 -8.90
CA ALA A 10 1.62 -19.75 -10.22
C ALA A 10 0.23 -20.22 -10.67
N THR A 11 -0.29 -21.29 -10.06
CA THR A 11 -1.61 -21.86 -10.33
C THR A 11 -2.71 -21.34 -9.40
N SER A 12 -2.36 -20.54 -8.39
CA SER A 12 -3.31 -19.94 -7.47
C SER A 12 -4.19 -18.93 -8.18
N SER A 13 -5.48 -18.91 -7.86
CA SER A 13 -6.43 -17.90 -8.35
C SER A 13 -6.29 -16.56 -7.61
N ASN A 14 -5.56 -16.51 -6.50
CA ASN A 14 -5.30 -15.30 -5.73
C ASN A 14 -3.93 -15.43 -5.06
N ARG A 15 -2.90 -14.89 -5.70
CA ARG A 15 -1.52 -14.93 -5.20
C ARG A 15 -1.22 -13.84 -4.18
N GLY A 16 -2.22 -13.09 -3.74
CA GLY A 16 -2.08 -11.95 -2.85
C GLY A 16 -1.77 -10.65 -3.57
N ASN A 17 -2.12 -9.54 -2.93
CA ASN A 17 -2.12 -8.21 -3.57
C ASN A 17 -0.76 -7.81 -4.12
N TYR A 18 0.34 -8.16 -3.45
CA TYR A 18 1.68 -7.79 -3.92
C TYR A 18 2.03 -8.46 -5.24
N LEU A 19 1.84 -9.78 -5.35
CA LEU A 19 2.22 -10.53 -6.55
C LEU A 19 1.33 -10.21 -7.74
N GLU A 20 0.03 -10.05 -7.51
CA GLU A 20 -0.91 -9.65 -8.56
C GLU A 20 -0.58 -8.25 -9.08
N LEU A 21 -0.23 -7.30 -8.19
CA LEU A 21 0.18 -5.95 -8.61
C LEU A 21 1.54 -5.97 -9.34
N LEU A 22 2.49 -6.76 -8.87
CA LEU A 22 3.80 -6.90 -9.52
C LEU A 22 3.67 -7.52 -10.92
N GLN A 23 2.77 -8.50 -11.08
CA GLN A 23 2.45 -9.10 -12.38
C GLN A 23 1.80 -8.05 -13.30
N PHE A 24 0.80 -7.33 -12.80
CA PHE A 24 0.15 -6.24 -13.54
C PHE A 24 1.17 -5.19 -14.03
N LEU A 25 2.12 -4.78 -13.20
CA LEU A 25 3.17 -3.84 -13.60
C LEU A 25 4.11 -4.44 -14.66
N ALA A 26 4.47 -5.72 -14.53
CA ALA A 26 5.28 -6.42 -15.54
C ALA A 26 4.56 -6.54 -16.89
N ASP A 27 3.25 -6.73 -16.89
CA ASP A 27 2.45 -6.87 -18.11
C ASP A 27 2.26 -5.53 -18.84
N ASN A 28 2.36 -4.40 -18.12
CA ASN A 28 2.09 -3.06 -18.65
C ASN A 28 3.36 -2.20 -18.85
N ASP A 29 4.51 -2.57 -18.28
CA ASP A 29 5.76 -1.82 -18.42
C ASP A 29 6.93 -2.76 -18.79
N ASP A 30 7.45 -2.59 -20.01
CA ASP A 30 8.57 -3.38 -20.54
C ASP A 30 9.87 -3.26 -19.75
N LYS A 31 10.10 -2.13 -19.05
CA LYS A 31 11.28 -1.96 -18.18
C LYS A 31 11.10 -2.77 -16.91
N VAL A 32 9.90 -2.74 -16.32
CA VAL A 32 9.57 -3.55 -15.14
C VAL A 32 9.64 -5.03 -15.49
N ARG A 33 9.02 -5.44 -16.61
CA ARG A 33 9.03 -6.82 -17.10
C ARG A 33 10.41 -7.44 -17.15
N LYS A 34 11.43 -6.67 -17.54
CA LYS A 34 12.82 -7.13 -17.69
C LYS A 34 13.56 -7.36 -16.36
N VAL A 35 13.05 -6.84 -15.24
CA VAL A 35 13.80 -6.83 -13.97
C VAL A 35 13.07 -7.52 -12.82
N VAL A 36 11.91 -8.14 -13.07
CA VAL A 36 11.07 -8.77 -12.04
C VAL A 36 10.78 -10.24 -12.36
N MET A 37 10.36 -10.99 -11.34
CA MET A 37 9.93 -12.40 -11.44
C MET A 37 10.96 -13.30 -12.15
N GLU A 38 10.55 -14.01 -13.21
CA GLU A 38 11.39 -14.95 -13.95
C GLU A 38 12.43 -14.27 -14.84
N ASN A 39 12.21 -13.00 -15.19
CA ASN A 39 13.14 -12.22 -16.02
C ASN A 39 14.25 -11.56 -15.19
N ALA A 40 14.10 -11.51 -13.86
CA ALA A 40 15.08 -10.92 -12.97
C ALA A 40 16.38 -11.75 -12.90
N MET A 41 17.52 -11.07 -12.85
CA MET A 41 18.82 -11.73 -12.72
C MET A 41 19.01 -12.32 -11.30
N GLY A 42 19.34 -13.61 -11.24
CA GLY A 42 19.68 -14.31 -10.00
C GLY A 42 18.56 -14.30 -8.96
N ASN A 43 18.86 -13.82 -7.75
CA ASN A 43 17.93 -13.79 -6.63
C ASN A 43 17.08 -12.50 -6.56
N LEU A 44 17.25 -11.56 -7.49
CA LEU A 44 16.58 -10.25 -7.48
C LEU A 44 15.13 -10.32 -8.00
N LYS A 45 14.41 -11.42 -7.74
CA LYS A 45 13.05 -11.63 -8.27
C LYS A 45 12.01 -10.67 -7.66
N LEU A 46 12.38 -9.94 -6.61
CA LEU A 46 11.51 -9.12 -5.77
C LEU A 46 10.39 -9.92 -5.07
N LEU A 47 10.56 -11.23 -4.95
CA LEU A 47 9.58 -12.15 -4.37
C LEU A 47 9.87 -12.50 -2.91
N ALA A 48 11.09 -12.26 -2.41
CA ALA A 48 11.45 -12.61 -1.05
C ALA A 48 10.61 -11.78 -0.05
N PRO A 49 10.03 -12.38 1.01
CA PRO A 49 9.14 -11.67 1.93
C PRO A 49 9.74 -10.40 2.56
N CYS A 50 11.06 -10.38 2.83
CA CYS A 50 11.74 -9.17 3.31
C CYS A 50 11.72 -8.04 2.26
N ILE A 51 12.03 -8.36 1.00
CA ILE A 51 12.04 -7.40 -0.10
C ILE A 51 10.63 -6.87 -0.37
N GLN A 52 9.61 -7.73 -0.35
CA GLN A 52 8.21 -7.30 -0.53
C GLN A 52 7.82 -6.28 0.56
N LYS A 53 8.17 -6.55 1.84
CA LYS A 53 7.90 -5.64 2.95
C LYS A 53 8.64 -4.31 2.80
N GLU A 54 9.90 -4.33 2.40
CA GLU A 54 10.67 -3.11 2.18
C GLU A 54 10.03 -2.24 1.10
N ILE A 55 9.67 -2.81 -0.05
CA ILE A 55 9.02 -2.09 -1.14
C ILE A 55 7.67 -1.51 -0.69
N VAL A 56 6.84 -2.31 -0.01
CA VAL A 56 5.54 -1.85 0.50
C VAL A 56 5.71 -0.70 1.49
N ASN A 57 6.69 -0.80 2.40
CA ASN A 57 6.99 0.27 3.35
C ASN A 57 7.48 1.53 2.65
N SER A 58 8.34 1.42 1.65
CA SER A 58 8.77 2.56 0.83
C SER A 58 7.58 3.22 0.14
N CYS A 59 6.69 2.45 -0.50
CA CYS A 59 5.48 2.99 -1.12
C CYS A 59 4.55 3.67 -0.10
N ALA A 60 4.41 3.11 1.10
CA ALA A 60 3.61 3.71 2.17
C ALA A 60 4.19 5.06 2.63
N LEU A 61 5.51 5.15 2.79
CA LEU A 61 6.20 6.39 3.14
C LEU A 61 6.02 7.46 2.05
N GLU A 62 6.27 7.13 0.78
CA GLU A 62 6.08 8.04 -0.34
C GLU A 62 4.61 8.51 -0.45
N THR A 63 3.65 7.64 -0.14
CA THR A 63 2.23 7.99 -0.12
C THR A 63 1.93 8.97 1.03
N LEU A 64 2.50 8.73 2.21
CA LEU A 64 2.36 9.64 3.35
C LEU A 64 3.00 11.00 3.04
N ASP A 65 4.20 11.02 2.47
CA ASP A 65 4.88 12.25 2.07
C ASP A 65 4.04 13.03 1.06
N ALA A 66 3.45 12.38 0.07
CA ALA A 66 2.52 13.03 -0.87
C ALA A 66 1.25 13.57 -0.19
N ILE A 67 0.74 12.89 0.84
CA ILE A 67 -0.38 13.40 1.66
C ILE A 67 0.04 14.64 2.44
N MET A 68 1.22 14.61 3.06
CA MET A 68 1.77 15.71 3.86
C MET A 68 2.11 16.93 2.99
N ASP A 69 2.65 16.72 1.80
CA ASP A 69 2.87 17.76 0.78
C ASP A 69 1.55 18.38 0.30
N GLY A 70 0.49 17.58 0.25
CA GLY A 70 -0.86 18.06 -0.02
C GLY A 70 -1.40 18.94 1.10
N LEU A 71 -1.06 18.64 2.35
CA LEU A 71 -1.47 19.38 3.54
C LEU A 71 -0.70 20.70 3.73
N LYS A 72 0.64 20.69 3.60
CA LYS A 72 1.52 21.83 3.89
C LYS A 72 1.23 22.45 5.27
N ASP A 73 1.18 23.78 5.36
CA ASP A 73 0.92 24.54 6.58
C ASP A 73 -0.58 24.80 6.85
N ARG A 74 -1.47 24.00 6.25
CA ARG A 74 -2.92 24.21 6.36
C ARG A 74 -3.47 23.65 7.68
N PHE A 75 -4.57 24.24 8.14
CA PHE A 75 -5.36 23.64 9.22
C PHE A 75 -5.95 22.31 8.76
N PHE A 76 -5.91 21.32 9.66
CA PHE A 76 -6.47 20.00 9.44
C PHE A 76 -7.22 19.51 10.66
N SER A 77 -8.01 18.47 10.44
CA SER A 77 -8.62 17.66 11.48
C SER A 77 -8.20 16.21 11.27
N ILE A 78 -8.12 15.46 12.37
CA ILE A 78 -7.92 14.02 12.36
C ILE A 78 -9.27 13.40 12.69
N LEU A 79 -9.78 12.57 11.78
CA LEU A 79 -10.93 11.72 12.03
C LEU A 79 -10.40 10.35 12.46
N VAL A 80 -10.91 9.84 13.58
CA VAL A 80 -10.59 8.52 14.09
C VAL A 80 -11.89 7.75 14.23
N ASP A 81 -11.95 6.56 13.62
CA ASP A 81 -13.06 5.63 13.74
C ASP A 81 -12.57 4.34 14.38
N GLU A 82 -13.29 3.85 15.38
CA GLU A 82 -12.92 2.65 16.14
C GLU A 82 -13.94 1.54 15.90
N ALA A 83 -13.46 0.37 15.49
CA ALA A 83 -14.28 -0.81 15.28
C ALA A 83 -13.65 -2.04 15.95
N ARG A 84 -14.49 -2.88 16.55
CA ARG A 84 -14.04 -4.15 17.15
C ARG A 84 -14.13 -5.28 16.14
N ASP A 85 -13.06 -6.07 16.04
CA ASP A 85 -13.04 -7.26 15.19
C ASP A 85 -13.60 -8.51 15.90
N VAL A 86 -13.67 -9.63 15.15
CA VAL A 86 -14.16 -10.93 15.66
C VAL A 86 -13.31 -11.50 16.82
N SER A 87 -12.09 -10.97 17.02
CA SER A 87 -11.20 -11.33 18.12
C SER A 87 -11.31 -10.38 19.31
N VAL A 88 -12.31 -9.49 19.31
CA VAL A 88 -12.57 -8.47 20.35
C VAL A 88 -11.43 -7.45 20.46
N LYS A 89 -10.64 -7.29 19.39
CA LYS A 89 -9.59 -6.29 19.34
C LYS A 89 -10.10 -5.03 18.65
N GLU A 90 -9.74 -3.89 19.21
CA GLU A 90 -10.10 -2.57 18.69
C GLU A 90 -9.13 -2.22 17.56
N HIS A 91 -9.69 -1.84 16.41
CA HIS A 91 -8.96 -1.27 15.28
C HIS A 91 -9.39 0.18 15.12
N MET A 92 -8.43 1.08 15.01
CA MET A 92 -8.65 2.51 14.82
C MET A 92 -8.21 2.93 13.42
N ALA A 93 -9.15 3.32 12.57
CA ALA A 93 -8.86 3.93 11.28
C ALA A 93 -8.62 5.43 11.45
N MET A 94 -7.54 5.94 10.87
CA MET A 94 -7.15 7.36 10.92
C MET A 94 -7.25 8.01 9.53
N VAL A 95 -7.93 9.16 9.47
CA VAL A 95 -8.09 9.96 8.25
C VAL A 95 -7.72 11.41 8.54
N LEU A 96 -6.88 11.99 7.68
CA LEU A 96 -6.61 13.43 7.67
C LEU A 96 -7.66 14.14 6.82
N ARG A 97 -8.24 15.22 7.34
CA ARG A 97 -9.19 16.06 6.62
C ARG A 97 -8.75 17.52 6.62
N TYR A 98 -8.63 18.12 5.44
CA TYR A 98 -8.25 19.52 5.24
C TYR A 98 -9.00 20.13 4.06
N VAL A 99 -8.84 21.43 3.86
CA VAL A 99 -9.41 22.17 2.71
C VAL A 99 -8.28 22.52 1.75
N ASP A 100 -8.44 22.20 0.46
CA ASP A 100 -7.45 22.55 -0.57
C ASP A 100 -7.53 24.04 -0.98
N ASP A 101 -6.60 24.48 -1.82
CA ASP A 101 -6.55 25.88 -2.28
C ASP A 101 -7.76 26.29 -3.15
N LYS A 102 -8.57 25.33 -3.59
CA LYS A 102 -9.81 25.53 -4.34
C LYS A 102 -11.04 25.53 -3.44
N GLY A 103 -10.87 25.38 -2.12
CA GLY A 103 -11.97 25.31 -1.16
C GLY A 103 -12.64 23.94 -1.06
N HIS A 104 -12.08 22.89 -1.65
CA HIS A 104 -12.62 21.54 -1.55
C HIS A 104 -12.16 20.85 -0.27
N VAL A 105 -13.08 20.12 0.35
CA VAL A 105 -12.75 19.20 1.44
C VAL A 105 -12.01 18.00 0.86
N ILE A 106 -10.81 17.76 1.38
CA ILE A 106 -9.98 16.60 1.05
C ILE A 106 -9.88 15.72 2.28
N GLU A 107 -10.13 14.43 2.09
CA GLU A 107 -9.96 13.39 3.11
C GLU A 107 -8.95 12.35 2.61
N ARG A 108 -7.92 12.08 3.43
CA ARG A 108 -6.83 11.15 3.13
C ARG A 108 -6.70 10.12 4.23
N PHE A 109 -6.92 8.86 3.88
CA PHE A 109 -6.67 7.75 4.78
C PHE A 109 -5.17 7.62 5.06
N VAL A 110 -4.80 7.54 6.33
CA VAL A 110 -3.41 7.46 6.81
C VAL A 110 -3.04 6.03 7.16
N GLY A 111 -3.95 5.32 7.83
CA GLY A 111 -3.68 3.96 8.29
C GLY A 111 -4.72 3.44 9.27
N ILE A 112 -4.54 2.18 9.65
CA ILE A 112 -5.26 1.53 10.75
C ILE A 112 -4.24 1.19 11.83
N GLN A 113 -4.55 1.55 13.07
CA GLN A 113 -3.83 1.10 14.25
C GLN A 113 -4.62 -0.03 14.91
N HIS A 114 -3.91 -1.04 15.38
CA HIS A 114 -4.42 -2.17 16.14
C HIS A 114 -3.64 -2.30 17.45
#